data_AF-A0A9N9DUW5-F1
#
_entry.id   AF-A0A9N9DUW5-F1
#
_cell.length_a   1.000
_cell.length_b   1.000
_cell.length_c   1.000
_cell.angle_alpha   90.00
_cell.angle_beta   90.00
_cell.angle_gamma   90.00
#
_symmetry.space_group_name_H-M   'P 1'
#
loop_
_entity.id
_entity.type
_entity.pdbx_description
1 polymer ?
#
loop_
_entity_poly.entity_id
_entity_poly.type
_entity_poly.pdbx_seq_one_letter_code
_entity_poly.pdbx_strand_id
1 'polypeptide(L)'
;MNNQREKTIPNTPQDYVDLYEKCWSNSPDQRPTLSKILKQLTKLVNHISNINAIIVNDDHYTITFVDLDKSSNLKEVRRHLSKEKDLMLGRQNVYFYNRRMEKISRDHENNYTLEDILMPDGSDFSFYIESDLSKPSFPKIVQLLSLDRGRIFDNRSIKTASKQAGIVKDPKEKDINMQKEYINTGEGKKIYYQIGNIRLLQRELQVSEEYIKAIKAALDDNKSVEEQREALNKVGKEYGYFW
;
A
#
# COMPACT_ATOMS: atom_id res chain seq x y z
N MET A 1 -0.97 43.79 41.76
CA MET A 1 -0.90 42.35 41.45
C MET A 1 0.13 42.17 40.35
N ASN A 2 1.17 41.38 40.58
CA ASN A 2 2.19 41.15 39.55
C ASN A 2 1.56 40.33 38.42
N ASN A 3 1.43 40.95 37.25
CA ASN A 3 0.83 40.41 36.03
C ASN A 3 1.76 39.34 35.43
N GLN A 4 1.95 38.24 36.16
CA GLN A 4 2.87 37.17 35.79
C GLN A 4 2.21 36.29 34.74
N ARG A 5 2.46 36.67 33.49
CA ARG A 5 2.19 35.85 32.31
C ARG A 5 3.21 34.73 32.24
N GLU A 6 2.78 33.57 31.76
CA GLU A 6 3.66 32.44 31.49
C GLU A 6 4.78 32.86 30.52
N LYS A 7 6.02 32.44 30.81
CA LYS A 7 7.12 32.59 29.86
C LYS A 7 7.08 31.41 28.91
N THR A 8 7.21 31.66 27.62
CA THR A 8 7.26 30.60 26.61
C THR A 8 8.34 29.58 26.94
N ILE A 9 7.95 28.31 27.02
CA ILE A 9 8.88 27.20 27.24
C ILE A 9 9.58 26.88 25.90
N PRO A 10 10.91 26.67 25.88
CA PRO A 10 11.61 26.24 24.67
C PRO A 10 10.94 25.01 24.03
N ASN A 11 10.90 24.97 22.69
CA ASN A 11 10.23 23.95 21.87
C ASN A 11 8.69 23.91 21.93
N THR A 12 8.04 24.90 22.56
CA THR A 12 6.58 25.07 22.41
C THR A 12 6.24 25.38 20.95
N PRO A 13 5.26 24.70 20.33
CA PRO A 13 4.83 25.00 18.96
C PRO A 13 4.41 26.47 18.82
N GLN A 14 4.94 27.17 17.81
CA GLN A 14 4.69 28.60 17.63
C GLN A 14 3.19 28.93 17.51
N ASP A 15 2.43 28.08 16.82
CA ASP A 15 0.99 28.24 16.68
C ASP A 15 0.23 28.16 18.02
N TYR A 16 0.74 27.40 19.00
CA TYR A 16 0.18 27.37 20.36
C TYR A 16 0.54 28.64 21.14
N VAL A 17 1.78 29.14 20.96
CA VAL A 17 2.24 30.43 21.50
C VAL A 17 1.33 31.56 21.02
N ASP A 18 1.19 31.69 19.72
CA ASP A 18 0.36 32.71 19.09
C ASP A 18 -1.12 32.64 19.56
N LEU A 19 -1.62 31.44 19.85
CA LEU A 19 -2.98 31.24 20.35
C LEU A 19 -3.13 31.76 21.78
N TYR A 20 -2.32 31.28 22.73
CA TYR A 20 -2.44 31.77 24.11
C TYR A 20 -2.10 33.25 24.20
N GLU A 21 -1.24 33.75 23.29
CA GLU A 21 -0.91 35.16 23.19
C GLU A 21 -2.09 36.05 22.76
N LYS A 22 -3.00 35.53 21.96
CA LYS A 22 -4.23 36.25 21.61
C LYS A 22 -5.26 36.15 22.73
N CYS A 23 -5.35 35.01 23.39
CA CYS A 23 -6.28 34.78 24.51
C CYS A 23 -6.07 35.76 25.67
N TRP A 24 -4.81 36.10 25.98
CA TRP A 24 -4.48 37.01 27.08
C TRP A 24 -4.34 38.48 26.65
N SER A 25 -4.74 38.87 25.43
CA SER A 25 -4.53 40.25 24.95
C SER A 25 -5.14 41.28 25.91
N ASN A 26 -4.44 42.40 26.11
CA ASN A 26 -4.94 43.53 26.89
C ASN A 26 -6.16 44.18 26.21
N SER A 27 -6.28 44.04 24.90
CA SER A 27 -7.43 44.47 24.11
C SER A 27 -8.48 43.35 24.04
N PRO A 28 -9.66 43.51 24.66
CA PRO A 28 -10.69 42.46 24.68
C PRO A 28 -11.12 42.01 23.28
N ASP A 29 -11.18 42.93 22.32
CA ASP A 29 -11.60 42.64 20.94
C ASP A 29 -10.62 41.75 20.17
N GLN A 30 -9.37 41.67 20.63
CA GLN A 30 -8.35 40.79 20.05
C GLN A 30 -8.42 39.36 20.60
N ARG A 31 -9.19 39.13 21.67
CA ARG A 31 -9.33 37.80 22.26
C ARG A 31 -10.21 36.94 21.34
N PRO A 32 -9.76 35.74 20.95
CA PRO A 32 -10.56 34.84 20.14
C PRO A 32 -11.76 34.35 20.96
N THR A 33 -12.88 34.09 20.27
CA THR A 33 -14.02 33.42 20.89
C THR A 33 -13.65 31.98 21.24
N LEU A 34 -14.35 31.39 22.22
CA LEU A 34 -14.12 30.00 22.62
C LEU A 34 -14.21 29.02 21.43
N SER A 35 -15.12 29.26 20.48
CA SER A 35 -15.23 28.47 19.25
C SER A 35 -13.97 28.55 18.37
N LYS A 36 -13.37 29.75 18.24
CA LYS A 36 -12.11 29.92 17.50
C LYS A 36 -10.94 29.27 18.23
N ILE A 37 -10.89 29.38 19.56
CA ILE A 37 -9.88 28.71 20.40
C ILE A 37 -9.98 27.20 20.20
N LEU A 38 -11.16 26.61 20.35
CA LEU A 38 -11.40 25.18 20.14
C LEU A 38 -10.94 24.74 18.74
N LYS A 39 -11.35 25.47 17.70
CA LYS A 39 -10.94 25.18 16.31
C LYS A 39 -9.42 25.22 16.12
N GLN A 40 -8.71 26.17 16.73
CA GLN A 40 -7.25 26.27 16.61
C GLN A 40 -6.54 25.18 17.42
N LEU A 41 -7.01 24.86 18.63
CA LEU A 41 -6.48 23.76 19.43
C LEU A 41 -6.67 22.41 18.73
N THR A 42 -7.84 22.15 18.13
CA THR A 42 -8.07 20.93 17.36
C THR A 42 -7.09 20.79 16.19
N LYS A 43 -6.80 21.89 15.48
CA LYS A 43 -5.81 21.89 14.40
C LYS A 43 -4.40 21.61 14.92
N LEU A 44 -4.02 22.23 16.04
CA LEU A 44 -2.71 22.04 16.68
C LEU A 44 -2.51 20.60 17.12
N VAL A 45 -3.48 20.03 17.85
CA VAL A 45 -3.45 18.62 18.26
C VAL A 45 -3.36 17.71 17.04
N ASN A 46 -4.10 17.99 15.98
CA ASN A 46 -4.03 17.20 14.75
C ASN A 46 -2.67 17.25 14.05
N HIS A 47 -1.90 18.32 14.22
CA HIS A 47 -0.55 18.46 13.67
C HIS A 47 0.55 17.83 14.53
N ILE A 48 0.30 17.62 15.83
CA ILE A 48 1.30 17.15 16.80
C ILE A 48 1.07 15.69 17.21
N SER A 49 -0.17 15.20 17.08
CA SER A 49 -0.54 13.84 17.48
C SER A 49 0.09 12.81 16.56
N ASN A 50 0.70 11.79 17.16
CA ASN A 50 1.13 10.64 16.39
C ASN A 50 -0.09 9.83 15.94
N ILE A 51 0.07 9.10 14.83
CA ILE A 51 -0.92 8.14 14.36
C ILE A 51 -0.32 6.74 14.44
N ASN A 52 -0.92 5.88 15.23
CA ASN A 52 -0.50 4.51 15.42
C ASN A 52 -1.35 3.55 14.56
N ALA A 53 -0.70 2.72 13.76
CA ALA A 53 -1.33 1.56 13.14
C ALA A 53 -1.13 0.35 14.05
N ILE A 54 -2.21 -0.29 14.47
CA ILE A 54 -2.19 -1.49 15.31
C ILE A 54 -2.59 -2.70 14.46
N ILE A 55 -1.69 -3.69 14.38
CA ILE A 55 -1.96 -4.97 13.69
C ILE A 55 -2.61 -5.94 14.67
N VAL A 56 -3.91 -6.18 14.52
CA VAL A 56 -4.70 -6.93 15.52
C VAL A 56 -4.37 -8.41 15.60
N ASN A 57 -3.71 -8.97 14.59
CA ASN A 57 -3.45 -10.40 14.48
C ASN A 57 -1.96 -10.77 14.48
N ASP A 58 -1.10 -9.84 14.87
CA ASP A 58 0.35 -10.02 15.00
C ASP A 58 0.82 -9.43 16.33
N ASP A 59 0.49 -10.09 17.45
CA ASP A 59 0.81 -9.68 18.84
C ASP A 59 0.56 -8.19 19.16
N HIS A 60 -0.42 -7.57 18.49
CA HIS A 60 -0.72 -6.13 18.57
C HIS A 60 0.49 -5.24 18.22
N TYR A 61 1.27 -5.66 17.21
CA TYR A 61 2.37 -4.89 16.68
C TYR A 61 1.89 -3.49 16.29
N THR A 62 2.57 -2.48 16.82
CA THR A 62 2.21 -1.07 16.67
C THR A 62 3.28 -0.34 15.88
N ILE A 63 2.85 0.44 14.88
CA ILE A 63 3.72 1.34 14.14
C ILE A 63 3.21 2.75 14.26
N THR A 64 4.11 3.63 14.67
CA THR A 64 3.84 5.05 14.81
C THR A 64 4.23 5.82 13.56
N PHE A 65 3.32 6.65 13.08
CA PHE A 65 3.48 7.57 11.96
C PHE A 65 3.38 9.01 12.47
N VAL A 66 4.29 9.86 12.01
CA VAL A 66 4.37 11.28 12.41
C VAL A 66 3.79 12.21 11.34
N ASP A 67 3.64 11.70 10.11
CA ASP A 67 3.34 12.48 8.90
C ASP A 67 2.10 11.98 8.13
N LEU A 68 1.27 11.14 8.76
CA LEU A 68 0.11 10.57 8.10
C LEU A 68 -1.07 11.55 8.12
N ASP A 69 -1.52 11.99 6.95
CA ASP A 69 -2.60 12.96 6.81
C ASP A 69 -3.96 12.32 7.15
N LYS A 70 -4.62 12.84 8.18
CA LYS A 70 -5.94 12.37 8.64
C LYS A 70 -7.02 12.51 7.56
N SER A 71 -6.86 13.45 6.64
CA SER A 71 -7.80 13.69 5.56
C SER A 71 -7.58 12.78 4.34
N SER A 72 -6.45 12.07 4.27
CA SER A 72 -6.18 11.12 3.18
C SER A 72 -7.22 10.01 3.15
N ASN A 73 -7.64 9.64 1.94
CA ASN A 73 -8.47 8.46 1.73
C ASN A 73 -7.68 7.18 2.07
N LEU A 74 -8.39 6.10 2.44
CA LEU A 74 -7.71 4.86 2.87
C LEU A 74 -6.84 4.20 1.79
N LYS A 75 -7.09 4.48 0.51
CA LYS A 75 -6.24 3.99 -0.58
C LYS A 75 -4.87 4.67 -0.57
N GLU A 76 -4.80 5.96 -0.30
CA GLU A 76 -3.54 6.69 -0.13
C GLU A 76 -2.80 6.26 1.12
N VAL A 77 -3.52 6.10 2.24
CA VAL A 77 -2.97 5.54 3.49
C VAL A 77 -2.34 4.17 3.21
N ARG A 78 -3.08 3.26 2.56
CA ARG A 78 -2.60 1.94 2.17
C ARG A 78 -1.32 1.99 1.34
N ARG A 79 -1.23 2.92 0.37
CA ARG A 79 -0.02 3.10 -0.43
C ARG A 79 1.17 3.53 0.43
N HIS A 80 0.95 4.42 1.39
CA HIS A 80 1.98 4.83 2.34
C HIS A 80 2.44 3.62 3.20
N LEU A 81 1.49 2.88 3.79
CA LEU A 81 1.76 1.67 4.56
C LEU A 81 2.49 0.58 3.77
N SER A 82 2.27 0.50 2.44
CA SER A 82 2.92 -0.50 1.59
C SER A 82 4.40 -0.23 1.35
N LYS A 83 4.82 1.04 1.51
CA LYS A 83 6.20 1.50 1.37
C LYS A 83 6.96 1.42 2.68
N GLU A 84 6.30 1.76 3.79
CA GLU A 84 6.89 1.72 5.12
C GLU A 84 6.93 0.28 5.66
N LYS A 85 8.15 -0.21 5.96
CA LYS A 85 8.43 -1.49 6.65
C LYS A 85 7.76 -2.76 6.07
N ASP A 86 7.41 -2.77 4.78
CA ASP A 86 6.74 -3.92 4.13
C ASP A 86 5.46 -4.39 4.84
N LEU A 87 4.80 -3.50 5.59
CA LEU A 87 3.63 -3.76 6.41
C LEU A 87 2.48 -4.41 5.64
N MET A 88 2.35 -4.03 4.37
CA MET A 88 1.32 -4.54 3.48
C MET A 88 1.93 -5.64 2.60
N LEU A 89 1.62 -6.89 2.92
CA LEU A 89 1.96 -8.02 2.06
C LEU A 89 1.24 -7.92 0.71
N GLY A 90 0.11 -7.23 0.66
CA GLY A 90 -0.61 -6.87 -0.55
C GLY A 90 -2.03 -6.41 -0.22
N ARG A 91 -2.69 -5.70 -1.15
CA ARG A 91 -4.03 -5.13 -0.94
C ARG A 91 -5.08 -6.16 -0.49
N GLN A 92 -4.98 -7.40 -0.97
CA GLN A 92 -5.91 -8.49 -0.60
C GLN A 92 -5.73 -9.07 0.79
N ASN A 93 -4.56 -8.86 1.41
CA ASN A 93 -4.22 -9.44 2.69
C ASN A 93 -4.50 -8.49 3.84
N VAL A 94 -4.66 -7.19 3.59
CA VAL A 94 -4.80 -6.23 4.67
C VAL A 94 -6.16 -5.56 4.65
N TYR A 95 -6.84 -5.55 5.80
CA TYR A 95 -8.15 -4.93 6.00
C TYR A 95 -8.04 -3.82 7.04
N PHE A 96 -8.63 -2.66 6.74
CA PHE A 96 -8.85 -1.62 7.75
C PHE A 96 -10.11 -1.93 8.57
N TYR A 97 -10.13 -1.49 9.81
CA TYR A 97 -11.32 -1.52 10.65
C TYR A 97 -11.94 -0.14 10.77
N ASN A 98 -13.26 -0.09 10.82
CA ASN A 98 -13.97 1.13 11.21
C ASN A 98 -13.96 1.31 12.75
N ARG A 99 -14.47 2.44 13.23
CA ARG A 99 -14.59 2.74 14.68
C ARG A 99 -15.45 1.75 15.47
N ARG A 100 -16.24 0.91 14.80
CA ARG A 100 -17.05 -0.15 15.42
C ARG A 100 -16.32 -1.51 15.45
N MET A 101 -15.04 -1.53 15.10
CA MET A 101 -14.23 -2.76 14.97
C MET A 101 -14.81 -3.74 13.94
N GLU A 102 -15.43 -3.22 12.89
CA GLU A 102 -15.90 -4.01 11.74
C GLU A 102 -14.94 -3.83 10.56
N LYS A 103 -14.63 -4.93 9.85
CA LYS A 103 -13.76 -4.91 8.68
C LYS A 103 -14.39 -4.06 7.57
N ILE A 104 -13.64 -3.10 7.05
CA ILE A 104 -14.03 -2.31 5.89
C ILE A 104 -13.79 -3.14 4.63
N SER A 105 -14.83 -3.29 3.81
CA SER A 105 -14.70 -3.96 2.51
C SER A 105 -13.77 -3.16 1.60
N ARG A 106 -12.94 -3.86 0.82
CA ARG A 106 -12.00 -3.25 -0.15
C ARG A 106 -12.70 -2.35 -1.18
N ASP A 107 -13.92 -2.70 -1.56
CA ASP A 107 -14.72 -1.93 -2.52
C ASP A 107 -15.22 -0.61 -1.93
N HIS A 108 -15.26 -0.51 -0.59
CA HIS A 108 -15.71 0.67 0.13
C HIS A 108 -14.55 1.48 0.72
N GLU A 109 -13.29 1.05 0.61
CA GLU A 109 -12.15 1.78 1.18
C GLU A 109 -12.08 3.25 0.73
N ASN A 110 -12.40 3.53 -0.53
CA ASN A 110 -12.39 4.90 -1.06
C ASN A 110 -13.50 5.79 -0.51
N ASN A 111 -14.47 5.22 0.20
CA ASN A 111 -15.55 5.98 0.85
C ASN A 111 -15.16 6.48 2.25
N TYR A 112 -13.97 6.11 2.72
CA TYR A 112 -13.46 6.49 4.03
C TYR A 112 -12.17 7.30 3.89
N THR A 113 -12.04 8.27 4.76
CA THR A 113 -10.77 8.92 5.12
C THR A 113 -10.14 8.20 6.32
N LEU A 114 -8.88 8.51 6.61
CA LEU A 114 -8.27 8.04 7.84
C LEU A 114 -9.03 8.55 9.07
N GLU A 115 -9.43 9.82 9.07
CA GLU A 115 -10.18 10.44 10.17
C GLU A 115 -11.42 9.63 10.54
N ASP A 116 -12.13 9.07 9.55
CA ASP A 116 -13.34 8.25 9.77
C ASP A 116 -13.08 6.97 10.56
N ILE A 117 -11.83 6.48 10.59
CA ILE A 117 -11.45 5.22 11.25
C ILE A 117 -10.56 5.39 12.47
N LEU A 118 -9.99 6.59 12.69
CA LEU A 118 -9.17 6.87 13.87
C LEU A 118 -9.97 6.72 15.17
N MET A 119 -9.33 6.10 16.15
CA MET A 119 -9.75 5.97 17.54
C MET A 119 -8.82 6.80 18.42
N PRO A 120 -9.33 7.62 19.35
CA PRO A 120 -8.49 8.34 20.29
C PRO A 120 -7.72 7.38 21.20
N ASP A 121 -6.42 7.61 21.40
CA ASP A 121 -5.53 6.83 22.25
C ASP A 121 -4.63 7.77 23.06
N GLY A 122 -5.16 8.26 24.19
CA GLY A 122 -4.50 9.30 24.98
C GLY A 122 -4.36 10.61 24.20
N SER A 123 -3.12 11.08 23.99
CA SER A 123 -2.81 12.26 23.16
C SER A 123 -2.67 11.93 21.66
N ASP A 124 -2.64 10.65 21.33
CA ASP A 124 -2.42 10.14 19.98
C ASP A 124 -3.71 9.55 19.40
N PHE A 125 -3.62 9.09 18.16
CA PHE A 125 -4.70 8.41 17.47
C PHE A 125 -4.24 7.06 16.99
N SER A 126 -5.11 6.07 17.08
CA SER A 126 -4.83 4.71 16.64
C SER A 126 -5.84 4.28 15.58
N PHE A 127 -5.41 3.55 14.58
CA PHE A 127 -6.30 2.81 13.68
C PHE A 127 -5.86 1.35 13.60
N TYR A 128 -6.80 0.48 13.29
CA TYR A 128 -6.58 -0.96 13.34
C TYR A 128 -6.56 -1.54 11.93
N ILE A 129 -5.61 -2.45 11.72
CA ILE A 129 -5.50 -3.25 10.51
C ILE A 129 -5.37 -4.73 10.88
N GLU A 130 -5.89 -5.60 10.02
CA GLU A 130 -5.65 -7.05 10.10
C GLU A 130 -4.94 -7.51 8.84
N SER A 131 -3.90 -8.32 9.01
CA SER A 131 -3.15 -8.98 7.95
C SER A 131 -3.57 -10.45 7.79
N ASP A 132 -4.53 -10.76 6.93
CA ASP A 132 -4.95 -12.12 6.58
C ASP A 132 -3.83 -12.88 5.83
N LEU A 133 -2.99 -13.61 6.58
CA LEU A 133 -1.90 -14.43 6.05
C LEU A 133 -2.38 -15.77 5.48
N SER A 134 -3.67 -16.11 5.59
CA SER A 134 -4.19 -17.37 5.04
C SER A 134 -4.19 -17.39 3.51
N LYS A 135 -4.12 -16.22 2.87
CA LYS A 135 -4.07 -16.05 1.42
C LYS A 135 -2.65 -15.69 0.98
N PRO A 136 -2.15 -16.23 -0.14
CA PRO A 136 -0.85 -15.81 -0.66
C PRO A 136 -0.92 -14.35 -1.05
N SER A 137 0.15 -13.60 -0.82
CA SER A 137 0.24 -12.22 -1.25
C SER A 137 0.50 -12.10 -2.75
N PHE A 138 0.17 -10.96 -3.37
CA PHE A 138 0.45 -10.78 -4.79
C PHE A 138 1.96 -10.88 -5.12
N PRO A 139 2.89 -10.29 -4.33
CA PRO A 139 4.31 -10.59 -4.46
C PRO A 139 4.63 -12.08 -4.38
N LYS A 140 4.00 -12.82 -3.46
CA LYS A 140 4.17 -14.27 -3.36
C LYS A 140 3.66 -15.01 -4.59
N ILE A 141 2.58 -14.53 -5.20
CA ILE A 141 2.03 -15.12 -6.43
C ILE A 141 2.92 -14.86 -7.63
N VAL A 142 3.47 -13.65 -7.76
CA VAL A 142 4.48 -13.36 -8.78
C VAL A 142 5.62 -14.37 -8.69
N GLN A 143 6.10 -14.67 -7.49
CA GLN A 143 7.13 -15.68 -7.26
C GLN A 143 6.65 -17.10 -7.63
N LEU A 144 5.51 -17.54 -7.09
CA LEU A 144 5.00 -18.90 -7.26
C LEU A 144 4.67 -19.24 -8.72
N LEU A 145 4.11 -18.28 -9.46
CA LEU A 145 3.72 -18.47 -10.86
C LEU A 145 4.80 -17.99 -11.85
N SER A 146 5.89 -17.41 -11.35
CA SER A 146 6.96 -16.79 -12.14
C SER A 146 6.40 -15.82 -13.19
N LEU A 147 5.55 -14.88 -12.75
CA LEU A 147 4.89 -13.90 -13.63
C LEU A 147 5.85 -12.87 -14.23
N ASP A 148 7.08 -12.85 -13.74
CA ASP A 148 8.22 -12.08 -14.20
C ASP A 148 9.00 -12.76 -15.35
N ARG A 149 8.58 -13.96 -15.76
CA ARG A 149 9.23 -14.79 -16.77
C ARG A 149 8.28 -15.18 -17.90
N GLY A 150 8.79 -15.16 -19.13
CA GLY A 150 8.03 -15.54 -20.30
C GLY A 150 7.86 -17.06 -20.39
N ARG A 151 7.08 -17.48 -21.37
CA ARG A 151 6.76 -18.88 -21.64
C ARG A 151 7.41 -19.37 -22.91
N ILE A 152 7.82 -20.64 -22.88
CA ILE A 152 8.44 -21.36 -23.99
C ILE A 152 7.52 -22.53 -24.32
N PHE A 153 7.16 -22.67 -25.60
CA PHE A 153 6.43 -23.83 -26.08
C PHE A 153 7.43 -24.86 -26.61
N ASP A 154 7.49 -26.02 -25.95
CA ASP A 154 8.35 -27.13 -26.35
C ASP A 154 7.48 -28.36 -26.60
N ASN A 155 7.31 -28.73 -27.88
CA ASN A 155 6.69 -29.94 -28.41
C ASN A 155 5.69 -30.62 -27.45
N ARG A 156 4.61 -29.89 -27.09
CA ARG A 156 3.44 -30.27 -26.25
C ARG A 156 3.42 -29.77 -24.80
N SER A 157 4.40 -29.00 -24.35
CA SER A 157 4.40 -28.42 -22.99
C SER A 157 4.74 -26.93 -22.99
N ILE A 158 4.12 -26.19 -22.08
CA ILE A 158 4.49 -24.81 -21.77
C ILE A 158 5.49 -24.86 -20.62
N LYS A 159 6.69 -24.31 -20.84
CA LYS A 159 7.75 -24.18 -19.82
C LYS A 159 7.96 -22.72 -19.48
N THR A 160 8.34 -22.45 -18.23
CA THR A 160 8.79 -21.13 -17.81
C THR A 160 10.20 -20.88 -18.32
N ALA A 161 10.46 -19.67 -18.82
CA ALA A 161 11.79 -19.25 -19.23
C ALA A 161 12.79 -19.26 -18.06
N SER A 162 14.07 -19.44 -18.37
CA SER A 162 15.12 -19.50 -17.36
C SER A 162 15.51 -18.11 -16.85
N LYS A 163 15.40 -17.08 -17.71
CA LYS A 163 15.70 -15.68 -17.37
C LYS A 163 14.43 -14.84 -17.18
N GLN A 164 14.56 -13.86 -16.30
CA GLN A 164 13.55 -12.84 -16.05
C GLN A 164 13.60 -11.77 -17.13
N ALA A 165 12.46 -11.48 -17.76
CA ALA A 165 12.38 -10.44 -18.78
C ALA A 165 11.66 -9.17 -18.31
N GLY A 166 11.05 -9.19 -17.13
CA GLY A 166 10.49 -7.99 -16.55
C GLY A 166 10.17 -8.12 -15.06
N ILE A 167 9.72 -7.02 -14.48
CA ILE A 167 9.28 -6.90 -13.08
C ILE A 167 7.84 -6.39 -13.10
N VAL A 168 6.99 -6.96 -12.24
CA VAL A 168 5.65 -6.40 -12.01
C VAL A 168 5.79 -5.15 -11.13
N LYS A 169 5.31 -4.01 -11.63
CA LYS A 169 5.30 -2.74 -10.89
C LYS A 169 4.29 -2.79 -9.77
N ASP A 170 4.67 -2.23 -8.62
CA ASP A 170 3.85 -2.07 -7.42
C ASP A 170 3.01 -3.32 -7.09
N PRO A 171 3.64 -4.51 -6.95
CA PRO A 171 2.91 -5.76 -6.81
C PRO A 171 2.02 -5.78 -5.56
N LYS A 172 2.38 -5.03 -4.51
CA LYS A 172 1.59 -4.89 -3.28
C LYS A 172 0.27 -4.13 -3.48
N GLU A 173 0.19 -3.27 -4.50
CA GLU A 173 -1.04 -2.54 -4.82
C GLU A 173 -2.00 -3.34 -5.71
N LYS A 174 -1.57 -4.50 -6.22
CA LYS A 174 -2.39 -5.35 -7.09
C LYS A 174 -3.46 -6.08 -6.29
N ASP A 175 -4.65 -6.11 -6.87
CA ASP A 175 -5.76 -6.91 -6.39
C ASP A 175 -5.84 -8.23 -7.13
N ILE A 176 -6.21 -9.27 -6.39
CA ILE A 176 -6.75 -10.50 -6.96
C ILE A 176 -8.25 -10.47 -6.83
N ASN A 177 -8.92 -10.65 -7.97
CA ASN A 177 -10.35 -10.85 -8.01
C ASN A 177 -10.66 -12.29 -7.58
N MET A 178 -10.85 -12.49 -6.28
CA MET A 178 -11.13 -13.79 -5.66
C MET A 178 -12.63 -14.07 -5.67
N GLN A 179 -13.02 -15.23 -6.21
CA GLN A 179 -14.36 -15.78 -6.18
C GLN A 179 -14.37 -17.07 -5.37
N LYS A 180 -15.42 -17.26 -4.56
CA LYS A 180 -15.63 -18.51 -3.81
C LYS A 180 -16.34 -19.49 -4.73
N GLU A 181 -15.76 -20.66 -4.91
CA GLU A 181 -16.37 -21.78 -5.61
C GLU A 181 -16.46 -23.01 -4.72
N TYR A 182 -17.32 -23.96 -5.10
CA TYR A 182 -17.40 -25.27 -4.44
C TYR A 182 -17.52 -26.39 -5.47
N ILE A 183 -16.85 -27.51 -5.18
CA ILE A 183 -17.04 -28.76 -5.90
C ILE A 183 -17.83 -29.70 -4.99
N ASN A 184 -18.85 -30.33 -5.55
CA ASN A 184 -19.57 -31.42 -4.89
C ASN A 184 -18.83 -32.73 -5.21
N THR A 185 -18.27 -33.39 -4.20
CA THR A 185 -17.51 -34.64 -4.42
C THR A 185 -18.39 -35.88 -4.52
N GLY A 186 -19.72 -35.73 -4.57
CA GLY A 186 -20.66 -36.85 -4.68
C GLY A 186 -20.98 -37.56 -3.36
N GLU A 187 -20.11 -37.45 -2.34
CA GLU A 187 -20.29 -38.06 -1.01
C GLU A 187 -20.99 -37.14 0.01
N GLY A 188 -21.72 -36.12 -0.46
CA GLY A 188 -22.31 -35.08 0.41
C GLY A 188 -21.29 -34.09 1.00
N LYS A 189 -19.99 -34.29 0.71
CA LYS A 189 -18.91 -33.38 1.10
C LYS A 189 -18.75 -32.28 0.04
N LYS A 190 -18.95 -31.03 0.47
CA LYS A 190 -18.64 -29.84 -0.35
C LYS A 190 -17.22 -29.39 -0.05
N ILE A 191 -16.37 -29.36 -1.07
CA ILE A 191 -15.04 -28.74 -0.96
C ILE A 191 -15.17 -27.30 -1.43
N TYR A 192 -14.89 -26.36 -0.54
CA TYR A 192 -14.86 -24.94 -0.86
C TYR A 192 -13.42 -24.52 -1.18
N TYR A 193 -13.24 -23.79 -2.27
CA TYR A 193 -11.97 -23.24 -2.69
C TYR A 193 -12.18 -21.84 -3.23
N GLN A 194 -11.11 -21.04 -3.25
CA GLN A 194 -11.15 -19.70 -3.81
C GLN A 194 -10.34 -19.70 -5.10
N ILE A 195 -10.99 -19.42 -6.23
CA ILE A 195 -10.31 -19.15 -7.49
C ILE A 195 -10.17 -17.64 -7.61
N GLY A 196 -9.00 -17.16 -7.99
CA GLY A 196 -8.77 -15.77 -8.33
C GLY A 196 -8.33 -15.60 -9.76
N ASN A 197 -8.77 -14.53 -10.41
CA ASN A 197 -8.20 -14.10 -11.69
C ASN A 197 -7.21 -12.95 -11.47
N ILE A 198 -6.04 -13.06 -12.10
CA ILE A 198 -5.04 -12.00 -12.15
C ILE A 198 -4.99 -11.47 -13.57
N ARG A 199 -5.10 -10.15 -13.71
CA ARG A 199 -4.90 -9.46 -14.97
C ARG A 199 -3.69 -8.54 -14.83
N LEU A 200 -2.64 -8.83 -15.58
CA LEU A 200 -1.48 -7.96 -15.72
C LEU A 200 -1.57 -7.21 -17.03
N LEU A 201 -1.53 -5.89 -16.96
CA LEU A 201 -1.53 -5.01 -18.13
C LEU A 201 -0.09 -4.65 -18.49
N GLN A 202 0.19 -4.44 -19.77
CA GLN A 202 1.53 -4.12 -20.25
C GLN A 202 2.18 -2.94 -19.51
N ARG A 203 1.41 -1.89 -19.19
CA ARG A 203 1.89 -0.71 -18.43
C ARG A 203 2.37 -1.04 -17.01
N GLU A 204 1.91 -2.16 -16.45
CA GLU A 204 2.22 -2.66 -15.12
C GLU A 204 3.45 -3.57 -15.12
N LEU A 205 4.02 -3.84 -16.29
CA LEU A 205 5.27 -4.56 -16.44
C LEU A 205 6.38 -3.54 -16.75
N GLN A 206 7.51 -3.70 -16.08
CA GLN A 206 8.75 -3.05 -16.43
C GLN A 206 9.67 -4.09 -17.04
N VAL A 207 10.12 -3.85 -18.28
CA VAL A 207 11.05 -4.76 -18.94
C VAL A 207 12.42 -4.69 -18.25
N SER A 208 13.10 -5.82 -18.09
CA SER A 208 14.43 -5.86 -17.47
C SER A 208 15.48 -5.27 -18.41
N GLU A 209 16.47 -4.58 -17.85
CA GLU A 209 17.58 -3.99 -18.61
C GLU A 209 18.37 -5.07 -19.35
N GLU A 210 18.52 -6.24 -18.75
CA GLU A 210 19.17 -7.40 -19.36
C GLU A 210 18.41 -7.88 -20.60
N TYR A 211 17.09 -7.92 -20.55
CA TYR A 211 16.28 -8.29 -21.71
C TYR A 211 16.35 -7.24 -22.81
N ILE A 212 16.27 -5.95 -22.47
CA ILE A 212 16.44 -4.84 -23.42
C ILE A 212 17.81 -4.96 -24.10
N LYS A 213 18.87 -5.19 -23.33
CA LYS A 213 20.23 -5.35 -23.85
C LYS A 213 20.33 -6.58 -24.76
N ALA A 214 19.70 -7.69 -24.40
CA ALA A 214 19.68 -8.91 -25.22
C ALA A 214 18.97 -8.68 -26.56
N ILE A 215 17.82 -7.99 -26.56
CA ILE A 215 17.08 -7.64 -27.78
C ILE A 215 17.90 -6.69 -28.66
N LYS A 216 18.48 -5.63 -28.08
CA LYS A 216 19.34 -4.69 -28.83
C LYS A 216 20.55 -5.39 -29.45
N ALA A 217 21.20 -6.29 -28.70
CA ALA A 217 22.31 -7.07 -29.22
C ALA A 217 21.89 -8.04 -30.33
N ALA A 218 20.67 -8.59 -30.26
CA ALA A 218 20.14 -9.45 -31.31
C ALA A 218 19.80 -8.67 -32.59
N LEU A 219 19.34 -7.42 -32.46
CA LEU A 219 18.96 -6.51 -33.55
C LEU A 219 20.09 -5.55 -33.95
N ASP A 220 21.35 -5.95 -33.77
CA ASP A 220 22.51 -5.16 -34.18
C ASP A 220 22.55 -5.02 -35.71
N ASP A 221 22.63 -3.78 -36.22
CA ASP A 221 22.64 -3.48 -37.65
C ASP A 221 23.86 -4.06 -38.39
N ASN A 222 24.92 -4.45 -37.66
CA ASN A 222 26.08 -5.12 -38.26
C ASN A 222 25.86 -6.61 -38.54
N LYS A 223 24.77 -7.21 -38.06
CA LYS A 223 24.43 -8.62 -38.29
C LYS A 223 23.61 -8.80 -39.56
N SER A 224 23.78 -9.93 -40.24
CA SER A 224 22.87 -10.32 -41.33
C SER A 224 21.46 -10.60 -40.80
N VAL A 225 20.47 -10.63 -41.69
CA VAL A 225 19.08 -10.96 -41.32
C VAL A 225 18.99 -12.35 -40.69
N GLU A 226 19.73 -13.33 -41.20
CA GLU A 226 19.81 -14.69 -40.65
C GLU A 226 20.43 -14.69 -39.25
N GLU A 227 21.53 -13.96 -39.04
CA GLU A 227 22.19 -13.85 -37.74
C GLU A 227 21.29 -13.16 -36.70
N GLN A 228 20.59 -12.10 -37.10
CA GLN A 228 19.58 -11.44 -36.25
C GLN A 228 18.46 -12.41 -35.87
N ARG A 229 17.97 -13.21 -36.83
CA ARG A 229 16.92 -14.21 -36.59
C ARG A 229 17.38 -15.30 -35.61
N GLU A 230 18.59 -15.81 -35.78
CA GLU A 230 19.17 -16.79 -34.85
C GLU A 230 19.38 -16.21 -33.46
N ALA A 231 19.87 -14.97 -33.37
CA ALA A 231 20.05 -14.26 -32.11
C ALA A 231 18.71 -14.04 -31.39
N LEU A 232 17.66 -13.59 -32.09
CA LEU A 232 16.32 -13.42 -31.53
C LEU A 232 15.72 -14.75 -31.05
N ASN A 233 15.91 -15.84 -31.80
CA ASN A 233 15.50 -17.17 -31.34
C ASN A 233 16.22 -17.59 -30.06
N LYS A 234 17.51 -17.25 -29.92
CA LYS A 234 18.25 -17.50 -28.66
C LYS A 234 17.68 -16.67 -27.51
N VAL A 235 17.36 -15.40 -27.72
CA VAL A 235 16.69 -14.55 -26.72
C VAL A 235 15.34 -15.17 -26.30
N GLY A 236 14.53 -15.61 -27.26
CA GLY A 236 13.25 -16.28 -26.98
C GLY A 236 13.39 -17.57 -26.17
N LYS A 237 14.44 -18.37 -26.41
CA LYS A 237 14.74 -19.57 -25.59
C LYS A 237 15.15 -19.24 -24.15
N GLU A 238 15.77 -18.09 -23.91
CA GLU A 238 16.23 -17.69 -22.59
C GLU A 238 15.16 -16.94 -21.78
N TYR A 239 14.41 -16.06 -22.42
CA TYR A 239 13.47 -15.12 -21.78
C TYR A 239 11.99 -15.43 -22.06
N GLY A 240 11.69 -16.36 -22.98
CA GLY A 240 10.35 -16.73 -23.41
C GLY A 240 9.89 -16.02 -24.69
N TYR A 241 8.89 -16.61 -25.35
CA TYR A 241 8.30 -16.09 -26.59
C TYR A 241 6.97 -15.35 -26.37
N PHE A 242 6.26 -15.65 -25.28
CA PHE A 242 4.96 -15.03 -24.95
C PHE A 242 4.75 -14.91 -23.43
N TRP A 243 3.80 -14.07 -23.03
CA TRP A 243 3.53 -13.62 -21.66
C TRP A 243 2.07 -13.82 -21.27
#